data_AF-A0A2H6NEM8-F1
#
_entry.id   AF-A0A2H6NEM8-F1
#
_cell.length_a   1.000
_cell.length_b   1.000
_cell.length_c   1.000
_cell.angle_alpha   90.00
_cell.angle_beta   90.00
_cell.angle_gamma   90.00
#
_symmetry.space_group_name_H-M   'P 1'
#
loop_
_entity.id
_entity.type
_entity.pdbx_description
1 polymer ?
#
loop_
_entity_poly.entity_id
_entity_poly.type
_entity_poly.pdbx_seq_one_letter_code
_entity_poly.pdbx_strand_id
1 'polypeptide(L)'
;KELYDQLHQGKKTVKEVANMDAIKRYLEGTGTIAGILVESTGQKLLLADAMKRNLLKPEAALNLLEAQAGTGHVIDPVRNEKLPVDEAVRAGMVGPELHEKLLSAERAVIGYKDPYMGQVVSGFQALKKDLIPKDTGLRILD
;
A
#
# COMPACT_ATOMS: atom_id res chain seq x y z
N LYS A 1 -26.16 -11.87 -5.82
CA LYS A 1 -27.42 -11.72 -5.05
C LYS A 1 -27.50 -12.77 -3.95
N GLU A 2 -27.48 -14.06 -4.26
CA GLU A 2 -27.52 -15.14 -3.26
C GLU A 2 -26.52 -15.02 -2.10
N LEU A 3 -25.27 -14.66 -2.36
CA LEU A 3 -24.26 -14.53 -1.30
C LEU A 3 -24.54 -13.35 -0.35
N TYR A 4 -25.08 -12.25 -0.89
CA TYR A 4 -25.50 -11.09 -0.10
C TYR A 4 -26.71 -11.44 0.77
N ASP A 5 -27.69 -12.17 0.21
CA ASP A 5 -28.88 -12.60 0.94
C ASP A 5 -28.53 -13.61 2.05
N GLN A 6 -27.56 -14.50 1.82
CA GLN A 6 -27.06 -15.44 2.84
C GLN A 6 -26.32 -14.73 3.98
N LEU A 7 -25.57 -13.66 3.68
CA LEU A 7 -24.90 -12.82 4.66
C LEU A 7 -25.92 -12.01 5.48
N HIS A 8 -26.90 -11.42 4.80
CA HIS A 8 -27.96 -10.63 5.43
C HIS A 8 -28.88 -11.48 6.32
N GLN A 9 -29.13 -12.73 5.94
CA GLN A 9 -29.88 -13.70 6.72
C GLN A 9 -29.06 -14.39 7.82
N GLY A 10 -27.77 -14.04 7.99
CA GLY A 10 -26.89 -14.62 9.01
C GLY A 10 -26.50 -16.09 8.77
N LYS A 11 -26.82 -16.64 7.59
CA LYS A 11 -26.45 -18.02 7.21
C LYS A 11 -24.96 -18.17 6.91
N LYS A 12 -24.28 -17.06 6.61
CA LYS A 12 -22.83 -16.97 6.45
C LYS A 12 -22.29 -15.77 7.21
N THR A 13 -21.14 -15.95 7.83
CA THR A 13 -20.47 -14.87 8.57
C THR A 13 -19.66 -13.98 7.64
N VAL A 14 -19.44 -12.73 8.04
CA VAL A 14 -18.58 -11.76 7.31
C VAL A 14 -17.17 -12.34 7.12
N LYS A 15 -16.65 -13.05 8.13
CA LYS A 15 -15.31 -13.68 8.07
C LYS A 15 -15.24 -14.79 7.03
N GLU A 16 -16.26 -15.64 6.94
CA GLU A 16 -16.31 -16.71 5.93
C GLU A 16 -16.37 -16.15 4.50
N VAL A 17 -17.16 -15.10 4.29
CA VAL A 17 -17.29 -14.47 2.97
C VAL A 17 -16.02 -13.70 2.59
N ALA A 18 -15.38 -13.03 3.56
CA ALA A 18 -14.11 -12.32 3.33
C ALA A 18 -12.97 -13.28 2.95
N ASN A 19 -12.97 -14.50 3.50
CA ASN A 19 -11.94 -15.50 3.23
C ASN A 19 -12.15 -16.31 1.93
N MET A 20 -13.27 -16.15 1.22
CA MET A 20 -13.49 -16.84 -0.06
C MET A 20 -12.48 -16.37 -1.10
N ASP A 21 -11.76 -17.28 -1.76
CA ASP A 21 -10.74 -16.95 -2.77
C ASP A 21 -11.25 -16.08 -3.93
N ALA A 22 -12.55 -16.17 -4.23
CA ALA A 22 -13.22 -15.35 -5.22
C ALA A 22 -13.33 -13.87 -4.79
N ILE A 23 -13.34 -13.58 -3.49
CA ILE A 23 -13.60 -12.25 -2.89
C ILE A 23 -12.34 -11.68 -2.27
N LYS A 24 -11.52 -12.52 -1.64
CA LYS A 24 -10.25 -12.16 -1.01
C LYS A 24 -9.34 -11.38 -1.95
N ARG A 25 -9.25 -11.77 -3.22
CA ARG A 25 -8.47 -11.03 -4.24
C ARG A 25 -8.93 -9.60 -4.47
N TYR A 26 -10.22 -9.32 -4.26
CA TYR A 26 -10.81 -7.98 -4.40
C TYR A 26 -10.74 -7.19 -3.09
N LEU A 27 -10.64 -7.87 -1.95
CA LEU A 27 -10.49 -7.25 -0.63
C LEU A 27 -9.04 -6.92 -0.29
N GLU A 28 -8.10 -7.81 -0.63
CA GLU A 28 -6.69 -7.76 -0.21
C GLU A 28 -5.70 -7.64 -1.40
N GLY A 29 -6.17 -7.76 -2.64
CA GLY A 29 -5.32 -7.87 -3.83
C GLY A 29 -4.79 -9.28 -4.08
N THR A 30 -4.09 -9.49 -5.19
CA THR A 30 -3.51 -10.80 -5.60
C THR A 30 -2.13 -11.07 -4.99
N GLY A 31 -1.75 -10.33 -3.95
CA GLY A 31 -0.42 -10.38 -3.33
C GLY A 31 0.60 -9.50 -4.04
N THR A 32 1.46 -8.84 -3.26
CA THR A 32 2.59 -8.03 -3.71
C THR A 32 3.90 -8.64 -3.23
N ILE A 33 5.02 -8.25 -3.86
CA ILE A 33 6.35 -8.70 -3.44
C ILE A 33 6.68 -8.03 -2.11
N ALA A 34 6.66 -8.79 -1.01
CA ALA A 34 6.84 -8.28 0.35
C ALA A 34 8.31 -7.92 0.69
N GLY A 35 9.27 -8.62 0.09
CA GLY A 35 10.70 -8.41 0.36
C GLY A 35 11.58 -9.46 -0.30
N ILE A 36 12.82 -9.57 0.19
CA ILE A 36 13.82 -10.48 -0.38
C ILE A 36 14.14 -11.60 0.60
N LEU A 37 14.24 -12.83 0.08
CA LEU A 37 14.80 -13.97 0.81
C LEU A 37 16.22 -14.22 0.32
N VAL A 38 17.20 -14.15 1.22
CA VAL A 38 18.59 -14.50 0.93
C VAL A 38 18.72 -16.02 1.05
N GLU A 39 18.74 -16.74 -0.08
CA GLU A 39 18.71 -18.21 -0.11
C GLU A 39 19.85 -18.86 0.69
N SER A 40 21.05 -18.26 0.66
CA SER A 40 22.23 -18.80 1.37
C SER A 40 22.10 -18.79 2.89
N THR A 41 21.25 -17.93 3.46
CA THR A 41 21.08 -17.77 4.92
C THR A 41 19.65 -18.05 5.38
N GLY A 42 18.70 -18.17 4.46
CA GLY A 42 17.26 -18.19 4.76
C GLY A 42 16.74 -16.87 5.35
N GLN A 43 17.54 -15.80 5.36
CA GLN A 43 17.16 -14.52 5.97
C GLN A 43 16.19 -13.75 5.06
N LYS A 44 15.05 -13.34 5.63
CA LYS A 44 14.14 -12.39 4.99
C LYS A 44 14.59 -10.96 5.27
N LEU A 45 14.58 -10.12 4.26
CA LEU A 45 14.98 -8.72 4.31
C LEU A 45 13.90 -7.82 3.73
N LEU A 46 13.77 -6.64 4.32
CA LEU A 46 13.02 -5.52 3.76
C LEU A 46 13.67 -5.08 2.44
N LEU A 47 12.88 -4.54 1.51
CA LEU A 47 13.37 -4.04 0.22
C LEU A 47 14.40 -2.91 0.41
N ALA A 48 14.16 -2.01 1.37
CA ALA A 48 15.09 -0.92 1.69
C ALA A 48 16.42 -1.45 2.26
N ASP A 49 16.39 -2.50 3.07
CA ASP A 49 17.60 -3.12 3.61
C ASP A 49 18.37 -3.88 2.54
N ALA A 50 17.67 -4.57 1.64
CA ALA A 50 18.29 -5.23 0.51
C ALA A 50 19.00 -4.24 -0.42
N MET A 51 18.41 -3.06 -0.63
CA MET A 51 19.04 -1.96 -1.35
C MET A 51 20.31 -1.48 -0.65
N LYS A 52 20.26 -1.24 0.67
CA LYS A 52 21.45 -0.83 1.46
C LYS A 52 22.57 -1.86 1.44
N ARG A 53 22.24 -3.15 1.33
CA ARG A 53 23.21 -4.26 1.24
C ARG A 53 23.70 -4.54 -0.19
N ASN A 54 23.32 -3.73 -1.19
CA ASN A 54 23.60 -3.95 -2.61
C ASN A 54 23.10 -5.32 -3.14
N LEU A 55 22.09 -5.91 -2.49
CA LEU A 55 21.45 -7.16 -2.93
C LEU A 55 20.40 -6.89 -4.02
N LEU A 56 19.92 -5.65 -4.10
CA LEU A 56 18.96 -5.19 -5.10
C LEU A 56 19.40 -3.84 -5.66
N LYS A 57 19.28 -3.66 -6.97
CA LYS A 57 19.52 -2.36 -7.61
C LYS A 57 18.54 -1.32 -7.04
N PRO A 58 18.99 -0.09 -6.74
CA PRO A 58 18.12 0.94 -6.17
C PRO A 58 16.85 1.20 -6.98
N GLU A 59 16.96 1.21 -8.31
CA GLU A 59 15.82 1.38 -9.23
C GLU A 59 14.76 0.29 -9.07
N ALA A 60 15.19 -0.98 -8.98
CA ALA A 60 14.29 -2.10 -8.79
C ALA A 60 13.66 -2.09 -7.38
N ALA A 61 14.44 -1.74 -6.36
CA ALA A 61 13.94 -1.62 -4.99
C ALA A 61 12.88 -0.53 -4.87
N LEU A 62 13.10 0.61 -5.53
CA LEU A 62 12.14 1.72 -5.57
C LEU A 62 10.84 1.30 -6.25
N ASN A 63 10.91 0.70 -7.45
CA ASN A 63 9.70 0.27 -8.17
C ASN A 63 8.86 -0.73 -7.35
N LEU A 64 9.52 -1.63 -6.60
CA LEU A 64 8.83 -2.60 -5.75
C LEU A 64 8.20 -1.92 -4.52
N LEU A 65 8.88 -0.96 -3.90
CA LEU A 65 8.33 -0.18 -2.79
C LEU A 65 7.14 0.70 -3.25
N GLU A 66 7.22 1.29 -4.43
CA GLU A 66 6.12 2.05 -5.03
C GLU A 66 4.93 1.14 -5.35
N ALA A 67 5.16 -0.08 -5.84
CA ALA A 67 4.10 -1.06 -6.04
C ALA A 67 3.43 -1.49 -4.72
N GLN A 68 4.19 -1.64 -3.63
CA GLN A 68 3.63 -1.88 -2.30
C GLN A 68 2.79 -0.69 -1.83
N ALA A 69 3.36 0.52 -1.86
CA ALA A 69 2.65 1.74 -1.47
C ALA A 69 1.38 1.96 -2.32
N GLY A 70 1.41 1.63 -3.61
CA GLY A 70 0.25 1.61 -4.50
C GLY A 70 -0.82 0.57 -4.13
N THR A 71 -0.55 -0.37 -3.25
CA THR A 71 -1.58 -1.22 -2.61
C THR A 71 -2.06 -0.68 -1.25
N GLY A 72 -1.62 0.53 -0.91
CA GLY A 72 -1.98 1.25 0.31
C GLY A 72 -1.10 0.95 1.52
N HIS A 73 -0.10 0.07 1.41
CA HIS A 73 0.71 -0.35 2.56
C HIS A 73 2.13 -0.77 2.14
N VAL A 74 3.12 -0.48 2.99
CA VAL A 74 4.45 -1.09 2.94
C VAL A 74 4.43 -2.38 3.77
N ILE A 75 5.09 -3.43 3.27
CA ILE A 75 5.03 -4.76 3.90
C ILE A 75 6.37 -5.09 4.58
N ASP A 76 6.29 -5.53 5.84
CA ASP A 76 7.40 -6.15 6.55
C ASP A 76 7.34 -7.68 6.40
N PRO A 77 8.26 -8.32 5.65
CA PRO A 77 8.28 -9.76 5.47
C PRO A 77 8.80 -10.55 6.70
N VAL A 78 9.45 -9.88 7.65
CA VAL A 78 10.00 -10.45 8.88
C VAL A 78 8.93 -10.47 9.96
N ARG A 79 8.24 -9.34 10.17
CA ARG A 79 7.17 -9.19 11.17
C ARG A 79 5.79 -9.60 10.64
N ASN A 80 5.68 -9.79 9.33
CA ASN A 80 4.42 -10.04 8.62
C ASN A 80 3.38 -8.94 8.87
N GLU A 81 3.84 -7.69 8.91
CA GLU A 81 3.03 -6.49 9.19
C GLU A 81 2.86 -5.68 7.90
N LYS A 82 1.71 -5.02 7.77
CA LYS A 82 1.43 -4.06 6.68
C LYS A 82 1.18 -2.71 7.32
N LEU A 83 2.00 -1.73 6.99
CA LEU A 83 1.93 -0.40 7.60
C LEU A 83 1.70 0.66 6.51
N PRO A 84 0.91 1.71 6.78
CA PRO A 84 0.88 2.90 5.95
C PRO A 84 2.28 3.51 5.79
N VAL A 85 2.50 4.25 4.72
CA VAL A 85 3.82 4.81 4.40
C VAL A 85 4.40 5.64 5.56
N ASP A 86 3.59 6.49 6.19
CA ASP A 86 4.01 7.31 7.34
C ASP A 86 4.49 6.45 8.52
N GLU A 87 3.78 5.37 8.80
CA GLU A 87 4.14 4.46 9.89
C GLU A 87 5.37 3.61 9.55
N ALA A 88 5.51 3.20 8.29
CA ALA A 88 6.67 2.46 7.79
C ALA A 88 7.96 3.28 7.90
N VAL A 89 7.90 4.59 7.64
CA VAL A 89 9.05 5.50 7.85
C VAL A 89 9.38 5.64 9.33
N ARG A 90 8.36 5.82 10.19
CA ARG A 90 8.55 5.90 11.65
C ARG A 90 9.11 4.60 12.24
N ALA A 91 8.72 3.45 11.70
CA ALA A 91 9.22 2.13 12.08
C ALA A 91 10.62 1.83 11.50
N GLY A 92 11.17 2.70 10.65
CA GLY A 92 12.48 2.52 10.01
C GLY A 92 12.50 1.48 8.90
N MET A 93 11.33 1.02 8.43
CA MET A 93 11.22 0.06 7.32
C MET A 93 11.59 0.71 5.98
N VAL A 94 11.35 2.02 5.86
CA VAL A 94 11.65 2.84 4.69
C VAL A 94 12.47 4.05 5.14
N GLY A 95 13.48 4.41 4.36
CA GLY A 95 14.25 5.62 4.61
C GLY A 95 13.43 6.90 4.33
N PRO A 96 13.67 7.99 5.07
CA PRO A 96 12.97 9.26 4.89
C PRO A 96 13.14 9.83 3.47
N GLU A 97 14.19 9.45 2.75
CA GLU A 97 14.45 9.86 1.37
C GLU A 97 13.40 9.36 0.36
N LEU A 98 12.70 8.27 0.69
CA LEU A 98 11.66 7.69 -0.18
C LEU A 98 10.25 8.10 0.25
N HIS A 99 10.10 8.80 1.38
CA HIS A 99 8.82 9.10 2.01
C HIS A 99 7.84 9.79 1.04
N GLU A 100 8.23 10.91 0.45
CA GLU A 100 7.36 11.67 -0.48
C GLU A 100 6.94 10.86 -1.72
N LYS A 101 7.85 10.03 -2.26
CA LYS A 101 7.54 9.20 -3.44
C LYS A 101 6.51 8.13 -3.10
N LEU A 102 6.74 7.38 -2.02
CA LEU A 102 5.83 6.33 -1.58
C LEU A 102 4.49 6.91 -1.13
N LEU A 103 4.50 8.05 -0.44
CA LEU A 103 3.28 8.73 0.00
C LEU A 103 2.46 9.21 -1.21
N SER A 104 3.11 9.63 -2.30
CA SER A 104 2.40 9.92 -3.56
C SER A 104 1.74 8.67 -4.16
N ALA A 105 2.44 7.52 -4.17
CA ALA A 105 1.90 6.26 -4.67
C ALA A 105 0.73 5.74 -3.81
N GLU A 106 0.83 5.87 -2.49
CA GLU A 106 -0.24 5.50 -1.55
C GLU A 106 -1.49 6.37 -1.73
N ARG A 107 -1.30 7.70 -1.84
CA ARG A 107 -2.41 8.65 -2.03
C ARG A 107 -3.14 8.46 -3.37
N ALA A 108 -2.47 7.93 -4.39
CA ALA A 108 -3.10 7.58 -5.66
C ALA A 108 -4.20 6.50 -5.49
N VAL A 109 -4.11 5.66 -4.46
CA VAL A 109 -5.05 4.54 -4.24
C VAL A 109 -5.97 4.77 -3.04
N ILE A 110 -5.46 5.29 -1.93
CA ILE A 110 -6.27 5.56 -0.72
C ILE A 110 -7.14 6.82 -0.91
N GLY A 111 -6.72 7.75 -1.77
CA GLY A 111 -7.32 9.08 -1.87
C GLY A 111 -6.75 10.05 -0.82
N TYR A 112 -7.00 11.33 -1.02
CA TYR A 112 -6.54 12.40 -0.16
C TYR A 112 -7.55 12.64 0.95
N LYS A 113 -7.09 12.69 2.20
CA LYS A 113 -7.98 13.02 3.33
C LYS A 113 -8.15 14.53 3.38
N ASP A 114 -9.39 15.00 3.20
CA ASP A 114 -9.74 16.42 3.34
C ASP A 114 -9.61 16.83 4.82
N PRO A 115 -8.67 17.72 5.19
CA PRO A 115 -8.45 18.12 6.58
C PRO A 115 -9.59 18.97 7.15
N TYR A 116 -10.49 19.50 6.31
CA TYR A 116 -11.63 20.33 6.76
C TYR A 116 -12.90 19.52 6.99
N MET A 117 -13.09 18.42 6.25
CA MET A 117 -14.30 17.60 6.34
C MET A 117 -14.06 16.19 6.91
N GLY A 118 -12.81 15.77 7.03
CA GLY A 118 -12.43 14.41 7.41
C GLY A 118 -12.77 13.33 6.37
N GLN A 119 -13.24 13.73 5.19
CA GLN A 119 -13.68 12.84 4.12
C GLN A 119 -12.52 12.49 3.18
N VAL A 120 -12.46 11.24 2.75
CA VAL A 120 -11.50 10.78 1.74
C VAL A 120 -12.00 11.22 0.37
N VAL A 121 -11.23 12.07 -0.30
CA VAL A 121 -11.52 12.62 -1.61
C VAL A 121 -10.53 12.08 -2.64
N SER A 122 -10.96 11.87 -3.88
CA SER A 122 -10.07 11.38 -4.94
C SER A 122 -9.01 12.43 -5.31
N GLY A 123 -7.89 12.03 -5.94
CA GLY A 123 -6.85 12.97 -6.39
C GLY A 123 -7.37 14.13 -7.24
N PHE A 124 -8.36 13.88 -8.10
CA PHE A 124 -9.04 14.92 -8.88
C PHE A 124 -9.86 15.90 -8.02
N GLN A 125 -10.53 15.41 -6.98
CA GLN A 125 -11.28 16.24 -6.05
C GLN A 125 -10.35 17.06 -5.14
N ALA A 126 -9.20 16.50 -4.76
CA ALA A 126 -8.18 17.19 -3.99
C ALA A 126 -7.51 18.33 -4.78
N LEU A 127 -7.27 18.15 -6.09
CA LEU A 127 -6.81 19.21 -6.99
C LEU A 127 -7.84 20.35 -7.11
N LYS A 128 -9.13 20.02 -7.27
CA LYS A 128 -10.20 21.03 -7.32
C LYS A 128 -10.39 21.82 -6.02
N LYS A 129 -9.97 21.24 -4.89
CA LYS A 129 -10.09 21.84 -3.55
C LYS A 129 -8.80 22.53 -3.08
N ASP A 130 -7.78 22.67 -3.94
CA ASP A 130 -6.44 23.19 -3.60
C ASP A 130 -5.79 22.47 -2.39
N LEU A 131 -6.15 21.21 -2.15
CA LEU A 131 -5.56 20.38 -1.08
C LEU A 131 -4.17 19.82 -1.48
N ILE A 132 -3.78 20.02 -2.74
CA ILE A 132 -2.51 19.60 -3.32
C ILE A 132 -1.98 20.76 -4.17
N PRO A 133 -0.67 21.08 -4.14
CA PRO A 133 -0.06 22.01 -5.07
C PRO A 133 -0.33 21.59 -6.52
N LYS A 134 -0.72 22.54 -7.39
CA LYS A 134 -1.11 22.27 -8.78
C LYS A 134 -0.07 21.49 -9.59
N ASP A 135 1.22 21.74 -9.34
CA ASP A 135 2.33 21.00 -9.96
C ASP A 135 2.32 19.49 -9.64
N THR A 136 1.92 19.11 -8.42
CA THR A 136 1.84 17.70 -8.02
C THR A 136 0.53 17.06 -8.49
N GLY A 137 -0.57 17.82 -8.56
CA GLY A 137 -1.86 17.30 -9.00
C GLY A 137 -1.95 16.98 -10.49
N LEU A 138 -1.26 17.73 -11.35
CA LEU A 138 -1.15 17.42 -12.78
C LEU A 138 -0.39 16.11 -13.03
N ARG A 139 0.70 15.87 -12.29
CA ARG A 139 1.54 14.66 -12.43
C ARG A 139 0.87 13.36 -11.98
N ILE A 140 -0.24 13.44 -11.26
CA ILE A 140 -1.00 12.28 -10.75
C ILE A 140 -2.19 11.95 -11.67
N LEU A 141 -2.53 12.84 -12.60
CA LEU A 141 -3.66 12.71 -13.52
C LEU A 141 -3.24 12.39 -14.97
N ASP A 142 -1.96 12.48 -15.31
CA ASP A 142 -1.35 11.91 -16.53
C ASP A 142 -1.01 10.42 -16.32
#